data_AF-A0A9P7MY49-F1
#
_entry.id   AF-A0A9P7MY49-F1
#
_cell.length_a   1.000
_cell.length_b   1.000
_cell.length_c   1.000
_cell.angle_alpha   90.00
_cell.angle_beta   90.00
_cell.angle_gamma   90.00
#
_symmetry.space_group_name_H-M   'P 1'
#
loop_
_entity.id
_entity.type
_entity.pdbx_description
1 polymer ?
#
loop_
_entity_poly.entity_id
_entity_poly.type
_entity_poly.pdbx_seq_one_letter_code
_entity_poly.pdbx_strand_id
1 'polypeptide(L)'
;MNHITPQRVILICLEEYSSDFAAVINAFFASQNLPHGHDDYMLNYCIDGGSPYIMYYVLDIHCFAVPEVDPNEVELKVFKVSKPRAQYVFRNLGENAAKRARPLSLQRKWGADWTYAIPKSRRASSAPAAQTRHDR
;
A
#
# COMPACT_ATOMS: atom_id res chain seq x y z
N MET A 1 -18.36 23.83 4.52
CA MET A 1 -17.31 23.01 5.14
C MET A 1 -16.96 21.93 4.14
N ASN A 2 -15.71 21.86 3.67
CA ASN A 2 -15.28 20.73 2.84
C ASN A 2 -15.24 19.50 3.76
N HIS A 3 -16.17 18.57 3.59
CA HIS A 3 -16.14 17.32 4.32
C HIS A 3 -14.96 16.49 3.80
N ILE A 4 -13.98 16.25 4.68
CA ILE A 4 -12.88 15.34 4.43
C ILE A 4 -13.42 13.92 4.56
N THR A 5 -13.30 13.12 3.51
CA THR A 5 -13.77 11.73 3.50
C THR A 5 -12.56 10.81 3.43
N PRO A 6 -12.20 10.08 4.50
CA PRO A 6 -11.10 9.14 4.47
C PRO A 6 -11.40 7.99 3.51
N GLN A 7 -10.40 7.60 2.72
CA GLN A 7 -10.54 6.56 1.70
C GLN A 7 -9.30 5.68 1.67
N ARG A 8 -9.51 4.37 1.53
CA ARG A 8 -8.45 3.42 1.19
C ARG A 8 -8.50 3.11 -0.30
N VAL A 9 -7.39 3.24 -0.99
CA VAL A 9 -7.27 2.92 -2.40
C VAL A 9 -6.24 1.83 -2.62
N ILE A 10 -6.56 0.84 -3.45
CA ILE A 10 -5.60 -0.13 -3.96
C ILE A 10 -5.34 0.15 -5.43
N LEU A 11 -4.09 0.43 -5.78
CA LEU A 11 -3.62 0.48 -7.16
C LEU A 11 -2.97 -0.86 -7.50
N ILE A 12 -3.53 -1.57 -8.47
CA ILE A 12 -2.97 -2.79 -9.05
C ILE A 12 -2.05 -2.36 -10.19
N CYS A 13 -0.74 -2.45 -9.94
CA CYS A 13 0.33 -2.08 -10.85
C CYS A 13 1.08 -3.31 -11.35
N LEU A 14 1.67 -3.18 -12.53
CA LEU A 14 2.69 -4.13 -12.98
C LEU A 14 4.03 -3.79 -12.30
N GLU A 15 4.85 -4.80 -12.03
CA GLU A 15 6.19 -4.63 -11.45
C GLU A 15 7.07 -3.66 -12.27
N GLU A 16 6.90 -3.63 -13.60
CA GLU A 16 7.58 -2.69 -14.50
C GLU A 16 7.33 -1.20 -14.15
N TYR A 17 6.28 -0.88 -13.39
CA TYR A 17 5.99 0.47 -12.91
C TYR A 17 6.64 0.79 -11.54
N SER A 18 7.31 -0.18 -10.91
CA SER A 18 7.92 0.00 -9.58
C SER A 18 9.08 1.00 -9.57
N SER A 19 9.81 1.14 -10.68
CA SER A 19 10.91 2.09 -10.81
C SER A 19 10.46 3.56 -10.77
N ASP A 20 9.16 3.84 -10.92
CA ASP A 20 8.60 5.19 -10.95
C ASP A 20 7.25 5.28 -10.20
N PHE A 21 7.22 4.73 -8.98
CA PHE A 21 6.02 4.76 -8.15
C PHE A 21 5.56 6.19 -7.85
N ALA A 22 6.48 7.14 -7.68
CA ALA A 22 6.17 8.54 -7.43
C ALA A 22 5.34 9.16 -8.56
N ALA A 23 5.69 8.90 -9.83
CA ALA A 23 4.87 9.38 -10.94
C ALA A 23 3.50 8.68 -11.02
N VAL A 24 3.40 7.41 -10.65
CA VAL A 24 2.11 6.70 -10.56
C VAL A 24 1.21 7.37 -9.53
N ILE A 25 1.71 7.65 -8.33
CA ILE A 25 0.92 8.30 -7.26
C ILE A 25 0.51 9.72 -7.65
N ASN A 26 1.44 10.51 -8.19
CA ASN A 26 1.14 11.87 -8.64
C ASN A 26 0.09 11.88 -9.76
N ALA A 27 0.22 11.00 -10.75
CA ALA A 27 -0.78 10.87 -11.82
C ALA A 27 -2.13 10.37 -11.28
N PHE A 28 -2.13 9.51 -10.27
CA PHE A 28 -3.36 9.06 -9.62
C PHE A 28 -4.07 10.25 -8.96
N PHE A 29 -3.39 11.01 -8.11
CA PHE A 29 -3.99 12.19 -7.46
C PHE A 29 -4.52 13.21 -8.46
N ALA A 30 -3.75 13.50 -9.51
CA ALA A 30 -4.20 14.34 -10.61
C ALA A 30 -5.51 13.83 -11.25
N SER A 31 -5.60 12.51 -11.50
CA SER A 31 -6.79 11.90 -12.10
C SER A 31 -8.02 11.92 -11.20
N GLN A 32 -7.84 12.01 -9.89
CA GLN A 32 -8.92 12.03 -8.90
C GLN A 32 -9.30 13.45 -8.46
N ASN A 33 -8.75 14.49 -9.10
CA ASN A 33 -8.87 15.89 -8.68
C ASN A 33 -8.45 16.12 -7.21
N LEU A 34 -7.50 15.31 -6.73
CA LEU A 34 -6.87 15.53 -5.44
C LEU A 34 -5.71 16.53 -5.63
N PRO A 35 -5.45 17.43 -4.66
CA PRO A 35 -4.34 18.37 -4.75
C PRO A 35 -3.03 17.68 -5.10
N HIS A 36 -2.25 18.28 -6.01
CA HIS A 36 -0.86 17.86 -6.21
C HIS A 36 -0.09 18.10 -4.91
N GLY A 37 0.70 17.12 -4.47
CA GLY A 37 1.33 17.17 -3.15
C GLY A 37 0.30 17.08 -2.03
N HIS A 38 -0.77 16.28 -2.22
CA HIS A 38 -1.58 15.84 -1.09
C HIS A 38 -0.65 15.10 -0.14
N ASP A 39 -0.26 15.76 0.95
CA ASP A 39 0.67 15.21 1.94
C ASP A 39 -0.05 14.39 3.00
N ASP A 40 -1.38 14.37 2.97
CA ASP A 40 -2.23 13.67 3.93
C ASP A 40 -2.59 12.28 3.42
N TYR A 41 -1.56 11.49 3.14
CA TYR A 41 -1.71 10.08 2.80
C TYR A 41 -0.55 9.22 3.28
N MET A 42 -0.83 7.93 3.44
CA MET A 42 0.19 6.90 3.62
C MET A 42 0.17 5.91 2.47
N LEU A 43 1.36 5.55 1.98
CA LEU A 43 1.57 4.56 0.94
C LEU A 43 2.18 3.30 1.52
N ASN A 44 1.55 2.16 1.24
CA ASN A 44 2.08 0.83 1.51
C ASN A 44 2.12 0.02 0.21
N TYR A 45 2.98 -0.99 0.14
CA TYR A 45 2.96 -1.96 -0.96
C TYR A 45 2.80 -3.40 -0.46
N CYS A 46 2.22 -4.24 -1.30
CA CYS A 46 2.23 -5.69 -1.13
C CYS A 46 2.42 -6.37 -2.49
N ILE A 47 3.14 -7.49 -2.44
CA ILE A 47 3.33 -8.39 -3.56
C ILE A 47 2.40 -9.56 -3.28
N ASP A 48 1.48 -9.84 -4.20
CA ASP A 48 0.67 -11.06 -4.10
C ASP A 48 1.57 -12.25 -4.41
N GLY A 49 1.56 -13.26 -3.53
CA GLY A 49 2.33 -14.50 -3.75
C GLY A 49 1.88 -15.28 -4.99
N GLY A 50 0.73 -14.92 -5.58
CA GLY A 50 0.22 -15.51 -6.82
C GLY A 50 0.89 -15.02 -8.11
N SER A 51 1.54 -13.86 -8.13
CA SER A 51 2.24 -13.35 -9.32
C SER A 51 3.34 -12.36 -8.96
N PRO A 52 4.62 -12.62 -9.30
CA PRO A 52 5.71 -11.68 -9.00
C PRO A 52 5.58 -10.38 -9.80
N TYR A 53 4.83 -10.39 -10.91
CA TYR A 53 4.70 -9.26 -11.82
C TYR A 53 3.61 -8.26 -11.42
N ILE A 54 2.85 -8.52 -10.35
CA ILE A 54 1.76 -7.65 -9.89
C ILE A 54 2.12 -7.09 -8.52
N MET A 55 2.15 -5.75 -8.44
CA MET A 55 2.28 -5.01 -7.19
C MET A 55 0.98 -4.32 -6.83
N TYR A 56 0.65 -4.34 -5.55
CA TYR A 56 -0.52 -3.68 -4.99
C TYR A 56 -0.06 -2.54 -4.10
N TYR A 57 -0.30 -1.31 -4.53
CA TYR A 57 -0.08 -0.14 -3.68
C TYR A 57 -1.36 0.17 -2.91
N VAL A 58 -1.28 0.18 -1.60
CA VAL A 58 -2.37 0.55 -0.70
C VAL A 58 -2.13 1.99 -0.23
N LEU A 59 -3.02 2.89 -0.60
CA LEU A 59 -3.02 4.29 -0.22
C LEU A 59 -4.11 4.54 0.83
N ASP A 60 -3.75 5.10 1.96
CA ASP A 60 -4.70 5.63 2.95
C ASP A 60 -4.74 7.13 2.80
N ILE A 61 -5.79 7.66 2.17
CA ILE A 61 -5.97 9.08 1.90
C ILE A 61 -6.74 9.70 3.07
N HIS A 62 -6.25 10.83 3.56
CA HIS A 62 -6.71 11.55 4.74
C HIS A 62 -6.38 10.91 6.09
N CYS A 63 -5.30 10.13 6.14
CA CYS A 63 -4.94 9.38 7.35
C CYS A 63 -4.34 10.22 8.47
N PHE A 64 -3.75 11.39 8.20
CA PHE A 64 -3.27 12.31 9.23
C PHE A 64 -4.38 13.21 9.73
N ALA A 65 -5.28 13.66 8.85
CA ALA A 65 -6.46 14.42 9.26
C ALA A 65 -7.49 13.57 10.02
N VAL A 66 -7.60 12.27 9.69
CA VAL A 66 -8.53 11.32 10.32
C VAL A 66 -7.76 10.07 10.74
N PRO A 67 -7.06 10.09 11.90
CA PRO A 67 -6.19 8.98 12.31
C PRO A 67 -6.95 7.77 12.88
N GLU A 68 -8.17 7.98 13.39
CA GLU A 68 -9.00 6.95 14.01
C GLU A 68 -10.08 6.47 13.03
N VAL A 69 -9.70 5.60 12.10
CA VAL A 69 -10.60 4.99 11.12
C VAL A 69 -10.54 3.48 11.26
N ASP A 70 -11.69 2.81 11.32
CA ASP A 70 -11.76 1.35 11.19
C ASP A 70 -11.52 0.97 9.71
N PRO A 71 -10.45 0.21 9.39
CA PRO A 71 -10.21 -0.29 8.04
C PRO A 71 -11.35 -1.14 7.43
N ASN A 72 -12.24 -1.69 8.26
CA ASN A 72 -13.42 -2.42 7.80
C ASN A 72 -14.52 -1.51 7.28
N GLU A 73 -14.65 -0.32 7.86
CA GLU A 73 -15.71 0.64 7.57
C GLU A 73 -15.31 1.67 6.51
N VAL A 74 -14.00 1.91 6.34
CA VAL A 74 -13.50 2.84 5.32
C VAL A 74 -13.86 2.38 3.91
N GLU A 75 -14.23 3.34 3.06
CA GLU A 75 -14.45 3.08 1.64
C GLU A 75 -13.16 2.54 1.02
N LEU A 76 -13.27 1.38 0.35
CA LEU A 76 -12.17 0.77 -0.38
C LEU A 76 -12.42 0.88 -1.87
N LYS A 77 -11.52 1.54 -2.59
CA LYS A 77 -11.53 1.61 -4.06
C LYS A 77 -10.36 0.82 -4.62
N VAL A 78 -10.60 0.17 -5.76
CA VAL A 78 -9.56 -0.63 -6.43
C VAL A 78 -9.44 -0.17 -7.87
N PHE A 79 -8.23 0.21 -8.27
CA PHE A 79 -7.92 0.64 -9.62
C PHE A 79 -6.92 -0.29 -10.26
N LYS A 80 -7.12 -0.61 -11.53
CA LYS A 80 -6.07 -1.19 -12.37
C LYS A 80 -5.31 -0.05 -13.03
N VAL A 81 -4.00 -0.05 -12.88
CA VAL A 81 -3.09 0.89 -13.54
C VAL A 81 -2.62 0.30 -14.87
N SER A 82 -2.65 1.10 -15.91
CA SER A 82 -2.00 0.82 -17.18
C SER A 82 -1.29 2.07 -17.70
N LYS A 83 -0.30 1.91 -18.58
CA LYS A 83 0.43 3.04 -19.19
C LYS A 83 0.38 3.02 -20.72
N PRO A 84 -0.80 3.06 -21.36
CA PRO A 84 -0.88 3.14 -22.81
C PRO A 84 -0.24 4.45 -23.31
N ARG A 85 0.65 4.34 -24.31
CA ARG A 85 1.28 5.51 -24.97
C ARG A 85 1.92 6.50 -23.97
N ALA A 86 2.62 5.97 -22.98
CA ALA A 86 3.36 6.71 -21.95
C ALA A 86 2.51 7.52 -20.95
N GLN A 87 1.17 7.43 -20.96
CA GLN A 87 0.30 8.09 -19.97
C GLN A 87 -0.33 7.07 -19.03
N TYR A 88 -0.30 7.34 -17.72
CA TYR A 88 -0.98 6.49 -16.73
C TYR A 88 -2.50 6.63 -16.85
N VAL A 89 -3.18 5.48 -16.86
CA VAL A 89 -4.64 5.36 -16.86
C VAL A 89 -5.06 4.54 -15.66
N PHE A 90 -6.04 5.03 -14.92
CA PHE A 90 -6.56 4.43 -13.70
C PHE A 90 -7.99 3.97 -13.93
N ARG A 91 -8.19 2.66 -14.11
CA ARG A 91 -9.53 2.10 -14.30
C ARG A 91 -10.08 1.61 -12.97
N ASN A 92 -11.13 2.25 -12.47
CA ASN A 92 -11.88 1.78 -11.31
C ASN A 92 -12.52 0.41 -11.64
N LEU A 93 -12.26 -0.59 -10.79
CA LEU A 93 -12.75 -1.96 -10.97
C LEU A 93 -14.08 -2.23 -10.25
N GLY A 94 -14.60 -1.25 -9.52
CA GLY A 94 -15.89 -1.31 -8.86
C GLY A 94 -15.94 -2.17 -7.60
N GLU A 95 -17.13 -2.26 -7.01
CA GLU A 95 -17.37 -2.86 -5.70
C GLU A 95 -16.95 -4.33 -5.61
N ASN A 96 -17.13 -5.11 -6.68
CA ASN A 96 -16.76 -6.52 -6.69
C ASN A 96 -15.25 -6.71 -6.53
N ALA A 97 -14.45 -5.82 -7.11
CA ALA A 97 -13.00 -5.85 -6.90
C ALA A 97 -12.64 -5.40 -5.48
N ALA A 98 -13.31 -4.38 -4.95
CA ALA A 98 -13.14 -3.95 -3.56
C ALA A 98 -13.45 -5.07 -2.57
N LYS A 99 -14.57 -5.78 -2.72
CA LYS A 99 -14.93 -6.95 -1.89
C LYS A 99 -13.84 -8.03 -1.91
N ARG A 100 -13.31 -8.35 -3.09
CA ARG A 100 -12.21 -9.34 -3.22
C ARG A 100 -10.89 -8.85 -2.62
N ALA A 101 -10.59 -7.56 -2.71
CA ALA A 101 -9.36 -6.97 -2.20
C ALA A 101 -9.42 -6.64 -0.70
N ARG A 102 -10.63 -6.63 -0.09
CA ARG A 102 -10.83 -6.30 1.32
C ARG A 102 -9.95 -7.14 2.26
N PRO A 103 -9.91 -8.49 2.17
CA PRO A 103 -9.05 -9.29 3.06
C PRO A 103 -7.57 -8.90 2.97
N LEU A 104 -7.07 -8.60 1.77
CA LEU A 104 -5.69 -8.11 1.57
C LEU A 104 -5.51 -6.73 2.22
N SER A 105 -6.46 -5.82 2.02
CA SER A 105 -6.39 -4.47 2.59
C SER A 105 -6.34 -4.48 4.13
N LEU A 106 -7.04 -5.42 4.77
CA LEU A 106 -7.14 -5.54 6.23
C LEU A 106 -5.87 -6.10 6.87
N GLN A 107 -4.95 -6.68 6.08
CA GLN A 107 -3.62 -7.04 6.56
C GLN A 107 -2.78 -5.79 6.92
N ARG A 108 -3.26 -4.59 6.55
CA ARG A 108 -2.60 -3.30 6.79
C ARG A 108 -3.46 -2.42 7.69
N LYS A 109 -2.86 -1.88 8.74
CA LYS A 109 -3.48 -0.86 9.61
C LYS A 109 -3.66 0.45 8.84
N TRP A 110 -4.66 1.23 9.23
CA TRP A 110 -4.89 2.58 8.69
C TRP A 110 -3.74 3.51 9.05
N GLY A 111 -3.26 4.30 8.07
CA GLY A 111 -2.27 5.36 8.28
C GLY A 111 -0.92 4.87 8.80
N ALA A 112 -0.64 3.56 8.72
CA ALA A 112 0.58 3.00 9.26
C ALA A 112 1.68 2.98 8.20
N ASP A 113 2.82 3.59 8.52
CA ASP A 113 4.08 3.44 7.78
C ASP A 113 4.66 2.06 8.07
N TRP A 114 4.71 1.20 7.06
CA TRP A 114 5.51 -0.03 7.10
C TRP A 114 6.49 0.02 5.96
N THR A 115 7.50 0.86 6.10
CA THR A 115 8.78 0.63 5.42
C THR A 115 9.25 -0.80 5.78
N TYR A 116 9.09 -1.73 4.82
CA TYR A 116 9.55 -3.12 4.79
C TYR A 116 8.74 -4.19 5.56
N ALA A 117 7.83 -4.86 4.87
CA ALA A 117 7.42 -6.23 5.22
C ALA A 117 8.08 -7.24 4.28
N ILE A 118 9.39 -7.48 4.46
CA ILE A 118 10.03 -8.71 3.97
C ILE A 118 9.45 -9.87 4.79
N PRO A 119 8.89 -10.93 4.17
CA PRO A 119 8.47 -12.10 4.92
C PRO A 119 9.71 -12.72 5.58
N LYS A 120 9.76 -12.79 6.91
CA LYS A 120 10.69 -13.69 7.60
C LYS A 120 10.27 -15.14 7.29
N SER A 121 10.71 -15.64 6.14
CA SER A 121 10.69 -17.07 5.89
C SER A 121 11.94 -17.70 6.52
N ARG A 122 11.66 -18.65 7.42
CA ARG A 122 12.46 -19.80 7.87
C ARG A 122 13.69 -19.56 8.78
N ARG A 123 13.51 -20.08 10.00
CA ARG A 123 14.50 -20.79 10.85
C ARG A 123 15.89 -20.96 10.21
N ALA A 124 16.89 -20.39 10.87
CA ALA A 124 18.08 -21.14 11.25
C ALA A 124 18.32 -20.87 12.74
N SER A 125 18.25 -21.93 13.54
CA SER A 125 18.72 -21.92 14.92
C SER A 125 20.21 -21.57 14.94
N SER A 126 20.60 -20.65 15.80
CA SER A 126 21.91 -20.71 16.44
C SER A 126 21.73 -20.36 17.92
N ALA A 127 22.01 -21.36 18.75
CA ALA A 127 22.03 -21.26 20.19
C ALA A 127 23.07 -20.20 20.64
N PRO A 128 22.91 -19.58 21.82
CA PRO A 128 23.97 -18.77 22.38
C PRO A 128 25.11 -19.68 22.87
N ALA A 129 26.29 -19.51 22.28
CA ALA A 129 27.52 -20.07 22.84
C ALA A 129 27.87 -19.28 24.11
N ALA A 130 27.76 -19.95 25.26
CA ALA A 130 28.38 -19.51 26.49
C ALA A 130 29.89 -19.74 26.39
N GLN A 131 30.70 -18.71 26.65
CA GLN A 131 32.11 -18.88 27.01
C GLN A 131 32.48 -17.77 28.01
N THR A 132 32.30 -18.03 29.30
CA THR A 132 33.32 -18.44 30.29
C THR A 132 34.35 -17.35 30.60
N ARG A 133 34.25 -16.85 31.83
CA ARG A 133 35.25 -16.05 32.54
C ARG A 133 36.58 -16.80 32.56
N HIS A 134 37.69 -16.08 32.42
CA HIS A 134 38.97 -16.54 32.95
C HIS A 134 39.62 -15.43 33.75
N ASP A 135 39.65 -15.65 35.06
CA ASP A 135 40.61 -15.08 35.98
C ASP A 135 42.03 -15.49 35.58
N ARG A 136 42.95 -14.52 35.60
CA ARG A 136 44.28 -14.66 36.19
C ARG A 136 44.93 -13.30 36.39
#